data_AF-D8R7Z2-F1
#
_entry.id   AF-D8R7Z2-F1
#
_cell.length_a   1.000
_cell.length_b   1.000
_cell.length_c   1.000
_cell.angle_alpha   90.00
_cell.angle_beta   90.00
_cell.angle_gamma   90.00
#
_symmetry.space_group_name_H-M   'P 1'
#
loop_
_entity.id
_entity.type
_entity.pdbx_description
1 polymer ?
#
loop_
_entity_poly.entity_id
_entity_poly.type
_entity_poly.pdbx_seq_one_letter_code
_entity_poly.pdbx_strand_id
1 'polypeptide(L)'
;MDTDEIVATRWPQLIDIVRERSLVAVRNVNAGENDEPELVILVGTAHVSQVSAQQVERAIKTIRPDNVVVELCKSRIGIMYLDPSMANSTANFLSLTGTDRNAALARSFNLGGRSAFFLRLLLASVSEKISKSAAVPVGEEFRAARRAAKEVEAQLVLGDRPIEITFL
;
A
#
# COMPACT_ATOMS: atom_id res chain seq x y z
N MET A 1 1.01 -3.28 -29.89
CA MET A 1 1.49 -1.96 -29.47
C MET A 1 2.16 -2.18 -28.13
N ASP A 2 3.46 -1.87 -28.04
CA ASP A 2 4.26 -2.13 -26.85
C ASP A 2 3.92 -1.11 -25.74
N THR A 3 4.15 -1.43 -24.46
CA THR A 3 3.87 -0.52 -23.34
C THR A 3 4.61 0.81 -23.55
N ASP A 4 5.88 0.75 -23.94
CA ASP A 4 6.71 1.91 -24.23
C ASP A 4 6.10 2.82 -25.29
N GLU A 5 5.54 2.25 -26.36
CA GLU A 5 4.92 3.01 -27.45
C GLU A 5 3.65 3.73 -27.00
N ILE A 6 2.79 3.04 -26.25
CA ILE A 6 1.54 3.60 -25.70
C ILE A 6 1.87 4.77 -24.78
N VAL A 7 2.79 4.56 -23.84
CA VAL A 7 3.13 5.54 -22.81
C VAL A 7 3.94 6.69 -23.39
N ALA A 8 4.93 6.45 -24.26
CA ALA A 8 5.71 7.53 -24.88
C ALA A 8 4.83 8.45 -25.75
N THR A 9 3.78 7.90 -26.39
CA THR A 9 2.88 8.69 -27.24
C THR A 9 1.87 9.49 -26.44
N ARG A 10 1.25 8.89 -25.40
CA ARG A 10 0.16 9.54 -24.63
C ARG A 10 0.64 10.30 -23.39
N TRP A 11 1.66 9.76 -22.72
CA TRP A 11 2.16 10.27 -21.43
C TRP A 11 3.70 10.16 -21.34
N PRO A 12 4.45 10.90 -22.17
CA PRO A 12 5.91 10.83 -22.21
C PRO A 12 6.57 11.08 -20.84
N GLN A 13 5.93 11.84 -19.97
CA GLN A 13 6.35 12.10 -18.59
C GLN A 13 6.32 10.89 -17.64
N LEU A 14 5.75 9.75 -18.07
CA LEU A 14 5.72 8.50 -17.30
C LEU A 14 6.66 7.43 -17.87
N ILE A 15 7.44 7.75 -18.92
CA ILE A 15 8.31 6.78 -19.58
C ILE A 15 9.43 6.28 -18.65
N ASP A 16 9.82 7.08 -17.67
CA ASP A 16 10.76 6.70 -16.62
C ASP A 16 10.21 5.52 -15.80
N ILE A 17 8.93 5.56 -15.41
CA ILE A 17 8.27 4.49 -14.65
C ILE A 17 8.18 3.19 -15.47
N VAL A 18 7.95 3.30 -16.77
CA VAL A 18 7.94 2.13 -17.68
C VAL A 18 9.33 1.51 -17.77
N ARG A 19 10.38 2.32 -17.92
CA ARG A 19 11.77 1.86 -17.97
C ARG A 19 12.21 1.20 -16.67
N GLU A 20 11.70 1.67 -15.55
CA GLU A 20 11.85 1.06 -14.23
C GLU A 20 11.01 -0.21 -14.03
N ARG A 21 10.27 -0.65 -15.06
CA ARG A 21 9.37 -1.82 -15.04
C ARG A 21 8.28 -1.74 -13.98
N SER A 22 7.94 -0.52 -13.57
CA SER A 22 6.93 -0.26 -12.55
C SER A 22 5.58 0.13 -13.17
N LEU A 23 5.48 0.24 -14.50
CA LEU A 23 4.22 0.50 -15.21
C LEU A 23 4.13 -0.35 -16.48
N VAL A 24 2.98 -1.01 -16.66
CA VAL A 24 2.62 -1.79 -17.85
C VAL A 24 1.28 -1.31 -18.37
N ALA A 25 1.16 -1.16 -19.69
CA ALA A 25 -0.08 -0.71 -20.34
C ALA A 25 -0.53 -1.74 -21.37
N VAL A 26 -1.78 -2.20 -21.25
CA VAL A 26 -2.38 -3.20 -22.13
C VAL A 26 -3.67 -2.65 -22.72
N ARG A 27 -3.73 -2.57 -24.05
CA ARG A 27 -4.94 -2.18 -24.76
C ARG A 27 -5.82 -3.40 -25.01
N ASN A 28 -7.09 -3.30 -24.66
CA ASN A 28 -8.09 -4.28 -25.06
C ASN A 28 -8.64 -3.90 -26.45
N VAL A 29 -8.43 -4.78 -27.43
CA VAL A 29 -8.91 -4.60 -28.80
C VAL A 29 -10.41 -4.94 -28.95
N ASN A 30 -11.01 -5.60 -27.96
CA ASN A 30 -12.39 -6.09 -27.99
C ASN A 30 -13.33 -5.33 -27.03
N ALA A 31 -12.91 -4.17 -26.52
CA ALA A 31 -13.61 -3.39 -25.50
C ALA A 31 -15.11 -3.12 -25.78
N GLY A 32 -15.53 -3.17 -27.04
CA GLY A 32 -16.91 -2.89 -27.46
C GLY A 32 -17.95 -3.99 -27.20
N GLU A 33 -17.57 -5.21 -26.83
CA GLU A 33 -18.54 -6.31 -26.70
C GLU A 33 -19.14 -6.49 -25.29
N ASN A 34 -18.50 -5.98 -24.22
CA ASN A 34 -18.91 -6.27 -22.83
C ASN A 34 -18.65 -5.13 -21.80
N ASP A 35 -18.66 -3.85 -22.21
CA ASP A 35 -18.26 -2.71 -21.33
C ASP A 35 -16.86 -2.90 -20.71
N GLU A 36 -15.97 -3.61 -21.43
CA GLU A 36 -14.61 -3.84 -20.99
C GLU A 36 -13.73 -2.60 -21.22
N PRO A 37 -12.74 -2.31 -20.35
CA PRO A 37 -11.90 -1.14 -20.51
C PRO A 37 -11.03 -1.24 -21.78
N GLU A 38 -11.00 -0.18 -22.59
CA GLU A 38 -10.12 -0.08 -23.78
C GLU A 38 -8.63 -0.13 -23.41
N LEU A 39 -8.27 0.37 -22.23
CA LEU A 39 -6.90 0.44 -21.75
C LEU A 39 -6.83 0.10 -20.27
N VAL A 40 -6.03 -0.91 -19.96
CA VAL A 40 -5.69 -1.28 -18.59
C VAL A 40 -4.24 -0.90 -18.34
N ILE A 41 -4.00 -0.19 -17.24
CA ILE A 41 -2.65 0.20 -16.81
C ILE A 41 -2.41 -0.41 -15.44
N LEU A 42 -1.35 -1.19 -15.34
CA LEU A 42 -0.89 -1.80 -14.10
C LEU A 42 0.33 -1.02 -13.59
N VAL A 43 0.25 -0.52 -12.35
CA VAL A 43 1.37 0.13 -11.67
C VAL A 43 1.87 -0.82 -10.59
N GLY A 44 3.10 -1.32 -10.75
CA GLY A 44 3.79 -2.12 -9.75
C GLY A 44 4.31 -1.23 -8.63
N THR A 45 4.06 -1.63 -7.38
CA THR A 45 4.53 -0.90 -6.20
C THR A 45 5.38 -1.80 -5.31
N ALA A 46 6.23 -1.21 -4.48
CA ALA A 46 7.12 -1.94 -3.57
C ALA A 46 6.82 -1.50 -2.13
N HIS A 47 6.35 -2.45 -1.30
CA HIS A 47 5.94 -2.15 0.06
C HIS A 47 6.98 -1.31 0.84
N VAL A 48 6.50 -0.21 1.43
CA VAL A 48 7.30 0.75 2.21
C VAL A 48 8.24 1.62 1.34
N SER A 49 7.87 1.89 0.09
CA SER A 49 8.61 2.80 -0.81
C SER A 49 7.93 4.15 -0.98
N GLN A 50 8.64 5.24 -0.67
CA GLN A 50 8.16 6.61 -0.90
C GLN A 50 8.06 6.90 -2.40
N VAL A 51 9.03 6.36 -3.14
CA VAL A 51 9.13 6.50 -4.60
C VAL A 51 7.91 5.88 -5.25
N SER A 52 7.49 4.70 -4.81
CA SER A 52 6.31 4.02 -5.35
C SER A 52 5.02 4.82 -5.06
N ALA A 53 4.87 5.41 -3.87
CA ALA A 53 3.72 6.28 -3.58
C ALA A 53 3.67 7.52 -4.50
N GLN A 54 4.83 8.14 -4.74
CA GLN A 54 4.94 9.28 -5.65
C GLN A 54 4.66 8.89 -7.11
N GLN A 55 5.15 7.72 -7.54
CA GLN A 55 4.90 7.17 -8.87
C GLN A 55 3.42 6.89 -9.11
N VAL A 56 2.74 6.29 -8.13
CA VAL A 56 1.28 6.05 -8.17
C VAL A 56 0.52 7.36 -8.29
N GLU A 57 0.83 8.35 -7.44
CA GLU A 57 0.19 9.66 -7.49
C GLU A 57 0.40 10.34 -8.85
N ARG A 58 1.64 10.33 -9.35
CA ARG A 58 2.01 10.92 -10.65
C ARG A 58 1.31 10.22 -11.81
N ALA A 59 1.24 8.89 -11.78
CA ALA A 59 0.56 8.10 -12.79
C ALA A 59 -0.93 8.44 -12.84
N ILE A 60 -1.63 8.42 -11.70
CA ILE A 60 -3.08 8.70 -11.65
C ILE A 60 -3.38 10.14 -12.08
N LYS A 61 -2.62 11.12 -11.59
CA LYS A 61 -2.84 12.54 -11.95
C LYS A 61 -2.60 12.83 -13.42
N THR A 62 -1.67 12.10 -14.03
CA THR A 62 -1.30 12.27 -15.44
C THR A 62 -2.27 11.54 -16.37
N ILE A 63 -2.59 10.28 -16.05
CA ILE A 63 -3.44 9.42 -16.88
C ILE A 63 -4.91 9.85 -16.76
N ARG A 64 -5.33 10.30 -15.57
CA ARG A 64 -6.74 10.60 -15.23
C ARG A 64 -7.69 9.46 -15.63
N PRO A 65 -7.51 8.26 -15.06
CA PRO A 65 -8.35 7.11 -15.41
C PRO A 65 -9.78 7.26 -14.87
N ASP A 66 -10.76 6.59 -15.48
CA ASP A 66 -12.13 6.54 -14.96
C ASP A 66 -12.22 5.74 -13.66
N ASN A 67 -11.44 4.65 -13.58
CA ASN A 67 -11.42 3.72 -12.46
C ASN A 67 -9.99 3.49 -11.98
N VAL A 68 -9.78 3.58 -10.67
CA VAL A 68 -8.54 3.20 -9.99
C VAL A 68 -8.81 1.97 -9.14
N VAL A 69 -8.23 0.84 -9.53
CA VAL A 69 -8.34 -0.42 -8.78
C VAL A 69 -7.12 -0.57 -7.88
N VAL A 70 -7.33 -0.79 -6.59
CA VAL A 70 -6.25 -1.11 -5.64
C VAL A 70 -6.34 -2.56 -5.20
N GLU A 71 -5.21 -3.26 -5.20
CA GLU A 71 -5.09 -4.63 -4.68
C GLU A 71 -5.13 -4.62 -3.14
N LEU A 72 -6.31 -4.38 -2.58
CA LEU A 72 -6.53 -4.32 -1.14
C LEU A 72 -7.89 -4.91 -0.77
N CYS A 73 -7.91 -5.89 0.14
CA CYS A 73 -9.16 -6.51 0.57
C CYS A 73 -9.90 -5.63 1.59
N LYS A 74 -11.22 -5.83 1.72
CA LYS A 74 -12.08 -5.04 2.63
C LYS A 74 -11.58 -5.02 4.09
N SER A 75 -11.04 -6.13 4.60
CA SER A 75 -10.49 -6.20 5.96
C SER A 75 -9.25 -5.32 6.18
N ARG A 76 -8.57 -4.93 5.10
CA ARG A 76 -7.37 -4.07 5.11
C ARG A 76 -7.65 -2.63 4.71
N ILE A 77 -8.92 -2.27 4.46
CA ILE A 77 -9.31 -0.90 4.07
C ILE A 77 -8.86 0.15 5.10
N GLY A 78 -8.77 -0.23 6.38
CA GLY A 78 -8.26 0.63 7.46
C GLY A 78 -6.88 1.23 7.15
N ILE A 79 -6.02 0.53 6.39
CA ILE A 79 -4.71 1.04 5.98
C ILE A 79 -4.83 2.34 5.16
N MET A 80 -5.89 2.50 4.38
CA MET A 80 -6.11 3.72 3.57
C MET A 80 -6.62 4.90 4.39
N TYR A 81 -7.36 4.64 5.46
CA TYR A 81 -8.06 5.67 6.25
C TYR A 81 -7.36 6.02 7.57
N LEU A 82 -6.55 5.12 8.10
CA LEU A 82 -5.80 5.35 9.33
C LEU A 82 -4.66 6.33 9.08
N ASP A 83 -4.64 7.37 9.91
CA ASP A 83 -3.55 8.33 9.98
C ASP A 83 -2.26 7.60 10.42
N PRO A 84 -1.11 7.81 9.75
CA PRO A 84 0.18 7.29 10.18
C PRO A 84 0.50 7.54 11.66
N SER A 85 0.05 8.67 12.22
CA SER A 85 0.21 9.00 13.63
C SER A 85 -0.53 8.05 14.57
N MET A 86 -1.64 7.45 14.10
CA MET A 86 -2.44 6.44 14.81
C MET A 86 -1.96 5.00 14.53
N ALA A 87 -1.26 4.78 13.41
CA ALA A 87 -0.72 3.48 12.99
C ALA A 87 0.49 3.00 13.82
N ASN A 88 1.12 3.90 14.60
CA ASN A 88 2.12 3.54 15.61
C ASN A 88 1.58 2.58 16.69
N SER A 89 0.26 2.41 16.79
CA SER A 89 -0.36 1.45 17.71
C SER A 89 -0.55 0.05 17.12
N THR A 90 -0.53 -0.10 15.78
CA THR A 90 -0.83 -1.36 15.08
C THR A 90 0.39 -2.02 14.45
N ALA A 91 1.49 -1.27 14.25
CA ALA A 91 2.79 -1.85 13.88
C ALA A 91 3.56 -2.42 15.08
N ASN A 92 2.88 -2.66 16.22
CA ASN A 92 3.33 -3.65 17.18
C ASN A 92 3.20 -5.03 16.53
N PHE A 93 4.15 -5.37 15.65
CA PHE A 93 4.36 -6.71 15.10
C PHE A 93 4.69 -7.74 16.21
N LEU A 94 4.85 -7.27 17.45
CA LEU A 94 4.92 -8.05 18.69
C LEU A 94 3.58 -8.20 19.42
N SER A 95 2.48 -7.64 18.91
CA SER A 95 1.14 -7.89 19.45
C SER A 95 0.63 -9.23 18.92
N LEU A 96 1.34 -10.30 19.27
CA LEU A 96 0.79 -11.63 19.20
C LEU A 96 -0.45 -11.67 20.10
N THR A 97 -1.58 -11.91 19.47
CA THR A 97 -2.88 -12.29 20.03
C THR A 97 -3.66 -11.17 20.74
N GLY A 98 -4.86 -10.93 20.19
CA GLY A 98 -6.11 -10.48 20.81
C GLY A 98 -6.07 -9.74 22.14
N THR A 99 -6.74 -8.58 22.13
CA THR A 99 -7.47 -7.96 23.26
C THR A 99 -6.68 -7.79 24.58
N ASP A 100 -6.54 -6.53 24.98
CA ASP A 100 -5.96 -6.05 26.23
C ASP A 100 -4.43 -5.98 26.30
N ARG A 101 -3.93 -4.79 25.94
CA ARG A 101 -2.58 -4.30 26.28
C ARG A 101 -2.25 -4.50 27.76
N ASN A 102 -3.26 -4.49 28.64
CA ASN A 102 -3.12 -4.71 30.08
C ASN A 102 -2.86 -6.18 30.45
N ALA A 103 -3.42 -7.14 29.70
CA ALA A 103 -3.22 -8.57 29.93
C ALA A 103 -1.82 -9.04 29.48
N ALA A 104 -1.30 -8.49 28.38
CA ALA A 104 0.06 -8.74 27.93
C ALA A 104 1.12 -8.16 28.90
N LEU A 105 0.86 -6.96 29.43
CA LEU A 105 1.70 -6.32 30.45
C LEU A 105 1.66 -7.09 31.79
N ALA A 106 0.49 -7.54 32.24
CA ALA A 106 0.33 -8.32 33.47
C ALA A 106 1.03 -9.69 33.40
N ARG A 107 0.95 -10.39 32.26
CA ARG A 107 1.70 -11.65 32.05
C ARG A 107 3.22 -11.40 31.97
N SER A 108 3.63 -10.22 31.52
CA SER A 108 5.04 -9.79 31.40
C SER A 108 5.72 -9.51 32.75
N PHE A 109 4.99 -9.05 33.77
CA PHE A 109 5.53 -8.83 35.11
C PHE A 109 5.89 -10.14 35.83
N ASN A 110 5.28 -11.26 35.45
CA ASN A 110 5.57 -12.58 36.02
C ASN A 110 6.74 -13.32 35.35
N LEU A 111 7.32 -12.78 34.27
CA LEU A 111 8.41 -13.39 33.50
C LEU A 111 9.71 -12.55 33.58
N GLY A 112 10.34 -12.56 34.75
CA GLY A 112 11.79 -12.74 34.88
C GLY A 112 12.74 -11.55 34.67
N GLY A 113 13.14 -10.90 35.76
CA GLY A 113 14.51 -10.38 35.98
C GLY A 113 15.02 -9.20 35.14
N ARG A 114 16.22 -8.69 35.53
CA ARG A 114 16.90 -7.53 34.92
C ARG A 114 17.26 -7.74 33.43
N SER A 115 17.46 -8.99 33.01
CA SER A 115 17.81 -9.38 31.64
C SER A 115 16.64 -9.24 30.66
N ALA A 116 15.41 -9.61 31.05
CA ALA A 116 14.24 -9.41 30.20
C ALA A 116 13.91 -7.92 30.03
N PHE A 117 14.15 -7.10 31.06
CA PHE A 117 14.04 -5.65 30.97
C PHE A 117 15.06 -5.06 29.99
N PHE A 118 16.32 -5.52 30.03
CA PHE A 118 17.34 -5.07 29.08
C PHE A 118 17.01 -5.49 27.65
N LEU A 119 16.55 -6.73 27.44
CA LEU A 119 16.07 -7.19 26.12
C LEU A 119 14.90 -6.34 25.63
N ARG A 120 13.96 -5.95 26.50
CA ARG A 120 12.87 -5.03 26.14
C ARG A 120 13.39 -3.64 25.76
N LEU A 121 14.38 -3.12 26.47
CA LEU A 121 14.98 -1.83 26.12
C LEU A 121 15.71 -1.89 24.76
N LEU A 122 16.38 -3.01 24.47
CA LEU A 122 17.00 -3.26 23.17
C LEU A 122 15.96 -3.41 22.05
N LEU A 123 14.88 -4.17 22.28
CA LEU A 123 13.80 -4.30 21.30
C LEU A 123 13.08 -2.97 21.08
N ALA A 124 12.89 -2.17 22.13
CA ALA A 124 12.31 -0.84 22.04
C ALA A 124 13.22 0.11 21.26
N SER A 125 14.54 0.08 21.46
CA SER A 125 15.48 0.95 20.73
C SER A 125 15.65 0.53 19.27
N VAL A 126 15.62 -0.78 18.97
CA VAL A 126 15.59 -1.29 17.60
C VAL A 126 14.25 -0.92 16.93
N SER A 127 13.13 -1.06 17.63
CA SER A 127 11.81 -0.66 17.15
C SER A 127 11.73 0.85 16.88
N GLU A 128 12.31 1.68 17.76
CA GLU A 128 12.38 3.14 17.57
C GLU A 128 13.26 3.49 16.37
N LYS A 129 14.39 2.81 16.18
CA LYS A 129 15.27 3.03 15.04
C LYS A 129 14.63 2.58 13.73
N ILE A 130 13.96 1.44 13.70
CA ILE A 130 13.20 0.96 12.53
C ILE A 130 12.00 1.88 12.27
N SER A 131 11.31 2.34 13.31
CA SER A 131 10.19 3.30 13.18
C SER A 131 10.65 4.65 12.62
N LYS A 132 11.85 5.11 12.98
CA LYS A 132 12.44 6.34 12.44
C LYS A 132 13.04 6.14 11.03
N SER A 133 13.48 4.93 10.69
CA SER A 133 14.06 4.59 9.38
C SER A 133 13.02 4.15 8.34
N ALA A 134 11.83 3.69 8.76
CA ALA A 134 10.65 3.57 7.91
C ALA A 134 10.03 4.96 7.76
N ALA A 135 10.68 5.83 7.00
CA ALA A 135 10.19 7.19 6.73
C ALA A 135 8.82 7.21 6.01
N VAL A 136 8.38 6.05 5.52
CA VAL A 136 7.13 5.86 4.77
C VAL A 136 6.19 4.99 5.58
N PRO A 137 5.03 5.52 5.99
CA PRO A 137 3.99 4.73 6.62
C PRO A 137 3.58 3.55 5.72
N VAL A 138 3.38 2.38 6.32
CA VAL A 138 2.88 1.21 5.59
C VAL A 138 1.56 1.58 4.91
N GLY A 139 1.47 1.28 3.61
CA GLY A 139 0.30 1.58 2.78
C GLY A 139 0.19 3.03 2.30
N GLU A 140 1.27 3.82 2.35
CA GLU A 140 1.27 5.17 1.75
C GLU A 140 0.94 5.15 0.25
N GLU A 141 1.30 4.08 -0.47
CA GLU A 141 0.91 3.86 -1.86
C GLU A 141 -0.61 3.85 -2.05
N PHE A 142 -1.34 3.13 -1.18
CA PHE A 142 -2.79 3.09 -1.21
C PHE A 142 -3.42 4.42 -0.80
N ARG A 143 -2.81 5.12 0.18
CA ARG A 143 -3.27 6.47 0.58
C ARG A 143 -3.08 7.47 -0.57
N ALA A 144 -1.93 7.43 -1.24
CA ALA A 144 -1.62 8.24 -2.41
C ALA A 144 -2.59 7.95 -3.56
N ALA A 145 -2.86 6.67 -3.85
CA ALA A 145 -3.85 6.25 -4.83
C ALA A 145 -5.24 6.84 -4.54
N ARG A 146 -5.70 6.73 -3.30
CA ARG A 146 -7.00 7.31 -2.86
C ARG A 146 -7.05 8.82 -3.02
N ARG A 147 -6.01 9.53 -2.58
CA ARG A 147 -5.95 11.00 -2.70
C ARG A 147 -5.99 11.42 -4.16
N ALA A 148 -5.11 10.84 -4.98
CA ALA A 148 -5.02 11.14 -6.39
C ALA A 148 -6.32 10.81 -7.13
N ALA A 149 -6.92 9.65 -6.86
CA ALA A 149 -8.20 9.25 -7.46
C ALA A 149 -9.32 10.25 -7.14
N LYS A 150 -9.40 10.71 -5.88
CA LYS A 150 -10.36 11.73 -5.47
C LYS A 150 -10.14 13.07 -6.18
N GLU A 151 -8.88 13.48 -6.36
CA GLU A 151 -8.52 14.73 -7.04
C GLU A 151 -8.84 14.71 -8.54
N VAL A 152 -8.73 13.56 -9.19
CA VAL A 152 -9.08 13.41 -10.62
C VAL A 152 -10.54 12.99 -10.84
N GLU A 153 -11.33 12.84 -9.77
CA GLU A 153 -12.72 12.36 -9.78
C GLU A 153 -12.89 10.93 -10.33
N ALA A 154 -11.85 10.10 -10.17
CA ALA A 154 -11.89 8.69 -10.55
C ALA A 154 -12.59 7.83 -9.49
N GLN A 155 -13.26 6.77 -9.93
CA GLN A 155 -13.86 5.79 -9.03
C GLN A 155 -12.78 4.88 -8.44
N LEU A 156 -12.67 4.85 -7.10
CA LEU A 156 -11.76 3.94 -6.39
C LEU A 156 -12.45 2.59 -6.13
N VAL A 157 -11.85 1.50 -6.63
CA VAL A 157 -12.37 0.14 -6.50
C VAL A 157 -11.36 -0.76 -5.77
N LEU A 158 -11.85 -1.62 -4.88
CA LEU A 158 -11.04 -2.63 -4.21
C LEU A 158 -11.01 -3.91 -5.05
N GLY A 159 -9.82 -4.31 -5.52
CA GLY A 159 -9.63 -5.43 -6.45
C GLY A 159 -9.31 -6.77 -5.80
N ASP A 160 -9.02 -6.82 -4.49
CA ASP A 160 -8.60 -8.05 -3.81
C ASP A 160 -9.81 -8.80 -3.21
N ARG A 161 -9.73 -10.14 -3.20
CA ARG A 161 -10.77 -11.03 -2.66
C ARG A 161 -10.74 -11.02 -1.12
N PRO A 162 -11.86 -11.30 -0.43
CA PRO A 162 -11.86 -11.44 1.03
C PRO A 162 -10.86 -12.52 1.48
N ILE A 163 -10.02 -12.20 2.46
CA ILE A 163 -8.94 -13.09 2.94
C ILE A 163 -9.45 -14.43 3.49
N GLU A 164 -10.72 -14.48 3.88
CA GLU A 164 -11.44 -15.67 4.35
C GLU A 164 -11.53 -16.78 3.29
N ILE A 165 -11.43 -16.43 2.01
CA ILE A 165 -11.46 -17.38 0.89
C ILE A 165 -10.03 -17.79 0.48
N THR A 166 -9.03 -16.94 0.74
CA THR A 166 -7.63 -17.14 0.33
C THR A 166 -6.90 -18.20 1.15
N PHE A 167 -7.40 -18.55 2.33
CA PHE A 167 -6.81 -19.57 3.23
C PHE A 167 -7.68 -20.83 3.42
N LEU A 168 -8.70 -21.03 2.58
CA LEU A 168 -9.44 -22.29 2.50
C LEU A 168 -8.82 -23.23 1.47
#